data_AF-A0A239FK72-F1
#
_entry.id   AF-A0A239FK72-F1
#
_cell.length_a   1.000
_cell.length_b   1.000
_cell.length_c   1.000
_cell.angle_alpha   90.00
_cell.angle_beta   90.00
_cell.angle_gamma   90.00
#
_symmetry.space_group_name_H-M   'P 1'
#
loop_
_entity.id
_entity.type
_entity.pdbx_description
1 polymer ?
#
loop_
_entity_poly.entity_id
_entity_poly.type
_entity_poly.pdbx_seq_one_letter_code
_entity_poly.pdbx_strand_id
1 'polypeptide(L)'
;MQRWDRIAEHRMRKAEADGSLKNLSGEGAPLPERPEAAHIDTGIAVGHRIMAEAGALPREITLKKELLALQEGYAAETDPTRKKALMAEIARVQMRLGIEQEARRVFLRR
;
A
#
# COMPACT_ATOMS: atom_id res chain seq x y z
N MET A 1 -19.65 25.26 -15.32
CA MET A 1 -19.74 23.90 -14.78
C MET A 1 -19.10 22.96 -15.79
N GLN A 2 -17.99 22.32 -15.42
CA GLN A 2 -17.20 21.47 -16.31
C GLN A 2 -18.00 20.21 -16.69
N ARG A 3 -17.65 19.58 -17.82
CA ARG A 3 -18.35 18.36 -18.31
C ARG A 3 -18.32 17.22 -17.29
N TRP A 4 -17.25 17.13 -16.49
CA TRP A 4 -17.06 16.12 -15.47
C TRP A 4 -17.98 16.30 -14.26
N ASP A 5 -18.24 17.54 -13.84
CA ASP A 5 -19.12 17.84 -12.70
C ASP A 5 -20.53 17.30 -12.94
N ARG A 6 -21.05 17.42 -14.17
CA ARG A 6 -22.39 16.92 -14.53
C ARG A 6 -22.45 15.39 -14.48
N ILE A 7 -21.38 14.71 -14.89
CA ILE A 7 -21.28 13.25 -14.85
C ILE A 7 -21.21 12.78 -13.40
N ALA A 8 -20.41 13.45 -12.56
CA ALA A 8 -20.29 13.16 -11.14
C ALA A 8 -21.64 13.36 -10.42
N GLU A 9 -22.27 14.52 -10.60
CA GLU A 9 -23.59 14.85 -10.04
C GLU A 9 -24.64 13.81 -10.41
N HIS A 10 -24.70 13.42 -11.69
CA HIS A 10 -25.66 12.41 -12.14
C HIS A 10 -25.44 11.05 -11.48
N ARG A 11 -24.17 10.64 -11.27
CA ARG A 11 -23.84 9.40 -10.56
C ARG A 11 -24.19 9.47 -9.07
N MET A 12 -23.95 10.61 -8.42
CA MET A 12 -24.30 10.82 -7.01
C MET A 12 -25.81 10.72 -6.80
N ARG A 13 -26.61 11.42 -7.61
CA ARG A 13 -28.08 11.36 -7.52
C ARG A 13 -28.63 9.96 -7.76
N LYS A 14 -28.04 9.22 -8.70
CA LYS A 14 -28.41 7.82 -8.93
C LYS A 14 -28.11 6.97 -7.69
N ALA A 15 -26.91 7.08 -7.13
CA ALA A 15 -26.49 6.35 -5.94
C ALA A 15 -27.38 6.65 -4.71
N GLU A 16 -27.83 7.91 -4.56
CA GLU A 16 -28.80 8.32 -3.54
C GLU A 16 -30.17 7.66 -3.75
N ALA A 17 -30.69 7.71 -4.98
CA ALA A 17 -31.98 7.10 -5.32
C ALA A 17 -31.98 5.57 -5.10
N ASP A 18 -30.86 4.93 -5.42
CA ASP A 18 -30.64 3.49 -5.23
C ASP A 18 -30.40 3.13 -3.74
N GLY A 19 -30.34 4.11 -2.84
CA GLY A 19 -30.11 3.91 -1.41
C GLY A 19 -28.69 3.48 -1.03
N SER A 20 -27.77 3.44 -2.00
CA SER A 20 -26.39 2.97 -1.82
C SER A 20 -25.51 3.87 -0.96
N LEU A 21 -25.99 5.08 -0.64
CA LEU A 21 -25.31 6.03 0.25
C LEU A 21 -25.82 5.99 1.71
N LYS A 22 -26.69 5.03 2.06
CA LYS A 22 -27.22 4.84 3.43
C LYS A 22 -26.56 3.64 4.12
N ASN A 23 -26.48 3.71 5.44
CA ASN A 23 -25.83 2.74 6.34
C ASN A 23 -24.38 2.43 5.95
N LEU A 24 -23.63 3.44 5.51
CA LEU A 24 -22.22 3.27 5.17
C LEU A 24 -21.36 3.13 6.43
N SER A 25 -20.24 2.42 6.31
CA SER A 25 -19.25 2.35 7.39
C SER A 25 -18.73 3.75 7.70
N GLY A 26 -18.98 4.22 8.93
CA GLY A 26 -18.61 5.57 9.37
C GLY A 26 -19.64 6.66 9.03
N GLU A 27 -20.86 6.32 8.62
CA GLU A 27 -21.93 7.32 8.44
C GLU A 27 -22.21 8.10 9.73
N GLY A 28 -22.27 9.43 9.63
CA GLY A 28 -22.44 10.33 10.78
C GLY A 28 -21.19 10.54 11.63
N ALA A 29 -20.10 9.79 11.40
CA ALA A 29 -18.83 9.98 12.07
C ALA A 29 -17.97 11.06 11.37
N PRO A 30 -17.09 11.76 12.09
CA PRO A 30 -16.11 12.64 11.46
C PRO A 30 -15.22 11.84 10.51
N LEU A 31 -14.80 12.49 9.42
CA LEU A 31 -13.83 11.88 8.51
C LEU A 31 -12.53 11.58 9.30
N PRO A 32 -11.93 10.39 9.11
CA PRO A 32 -10.67 10.07 9.76
C PRO A 32 -9.58 11.04 9.31
N GLU A 33 -8.74 11.47 10.24
CA GLU A 33 -7.56 12.27 9.92
C GLU A 33 -6.62 11.48 9.02
N ARG A 34 -6.20 12.09 7.91
CA ARG A 34 -5.27 11.49 6.94
C ARG A 34 -4.16 12.47 6.59
N PRO A 35 -3.19 12.69 7.50
CA PRO A 35 -2.08 13.63 7.28
C PRO A 35 -1.29 13.33 6.00
N GLU A 36 -1.17 12.06 5.64
CA GLU A 36 -0.49 11.59 4.44
C GLU A 36 -1.22 11.93 3.13
N ALA A 37 -2.55 12.09 3.15
CA ALA A 37 -3.34 12.46 1.97
C ALA A 37 -3.31 13.97 1.69
N ALA A 38 -2.88 14.79 2.66
CA ALA A 38 -2.81 16.24 2.53
C ALA A 38 -1.65 16.71 1.62
N HIS A 39 -0.67 15.83 1.35
CA HIS A 39 0.58 16.18 0.66
C HIS A 39 0.75 15.49 -0.70
N ILE A 40 -0.27 14.75 -1.17
CA ILE A 40 -0.24 13.99 -2.44
C ILE A 40 -1.44 14.35 -3.30
N ASP A 41 -1.33 14.16 -4.61
CA ASP A 41 -2.46 14.33 -5.53
C ASP A 41 -3.69 13.49 -5.10
N THR A 42 -4.87 14.08 -5.22
CA THR A 42 -6.13 13.47 -4.78
C THR A 42 -6.43 12.14 -5.48
N GLY A 43 -6.08 11.99 -6.75
CA GLY A 43 -6.27 10.73 -7.48
C GLY A 43 -5.37 9.62 -6.94
N ILE A 44 -4.14 9.97 -6.57
CA ILE A 44 -3.16 9.06 -5.98
C ILE A 44 -3.58 8.63 -4.57
N ALA A 45 -4.05 9.56 -3.74
CA ALA A 45 -4.56 9.26 -2.40
C ALA A 45 -5.73 8.26 -2.44
N VAL A 46 -6.63 8.43 -3.42
CA VAL A 46 -7.76 7.50 -3.63
C VAL A 46 -7.27 6.13 -4.08
N GLY A 47 -6.30 6.06 -5.01
CA GLY A 47 -5.71 4.80 -5.44
C GLY A 47 -5.07 4.01 -4.29
N HIS A 48 -4.32 4.69 -3.42
CA HIS A 48 -3.75 4.08 -2.22
C HIS A 48 -4.80 3.57 -1.25
N ARG A 49 -5.87 4.33 -1.05
CA ARG A 49 -6.99 3.92 -0.20
C ARG A 49 -7.63 2.65 -0.71
N ILE A 50 -7.95 2.59 -2.00
CA ILE A 50 -8.55 1.42 -2.63
C ILE A 50 -7.64 0.19 -2.45
N MET A 51 -6.33 0.34 -2.66
CA MET A 51 -5.37 -0.75 -2.45
C MET A 51 -5.32 -1.19 -0.98
N ALA A 52 -5.27 -0.25 -0.03
CA ALA A 52 -5.23 -0.55 1.40
C ALA A 52 -6.52 -1.22 1.89
N GLU A 53 -7.69 -0.72 1.47
CA GLU A 53 -9.01 -1.27 1.79
C GLU A 53 -9.21 -2.66 1.18
N ALA A 54 -8.64 -2.92 -0.01
CA ALA A 54 -8.61 -4.24 -0.63
C ALA A 54 -7.59 -5.22 -0.01
N GLY A 55 -6.87 -4.81 1.04
CA GLY A 55 -5.86 -5.64 1.70
C GLY A 55 -4.60 -5.86 0.88
N ALA A 56 -4.35 -5.04 -0.15
CA ALA A 56 -3.12 -5.12 -0.95
C ALA A 56 -1.92 -4.74 -0.06
N LEU A 57 -1.26 -5.75 0.47
CA LEU A 57 -0.07 -5.58 1.28
C LEU A 57 1.07 -5.08 0.37
N PRO A 58 1.72 -3.95 0.67
CA PRO A 58 2.88 -3.51 -0.09
C PRO A 58 3.92 -4.63 -0.13
N ARG A 59 4.51 -4.88 -1.29
CA ARG A 59 5.53 -5.91 -1.50
C ARG A 59 6.72 -5.78 -0.56
N GLU A 60 6.98 -4.55 -0.10
CA GLU A 60 7.92 -4.23 0.98
C GLU A 60 7.70 -5.08 2.24
N ILE A 61 6.44 -5.28 2.66
CA ILE A 61 6.11 -6.01 3.89
C ILE A 61 6.39 -7.51 3.72
N THR A 62 6.06 -8.08 2.55
CA THR A 62 6.38 -9.48 2.27
C THR A 62 7.90 -9.72 2.23
N LEU A 63 8.65 -8.81 1.62
CA LEU A 63 10.12 -8.90 1.55
C LEU A 63 10.78 -8.74 2.92
N LYS A 64 10.23 -7.89 3.80
CA LYS A 64 10.70 -7.77 5.19
C LYS A 64 10.51 -9.06 5.98
N LYS A 65 9.38 -9.75 5.81
CA LYS A 65 9.13 -11.06 6.45
C LYS A 65 10.10 -12.13 5.93
N GLU A 66 10.31 -12.17 4.61
CA GLU A 66 11.27 -13.07 3.96
C GLU A 66 12.69 -12.85 4.47
N LEU A 67 13.11 -11.58 4.59
CA LEU A 67 14.43 -11.21 5.11
C LEU A 67 14.64 -11.67 6.55
N LEU A 68 13.65 -11.50 7.42
CA LEU A 68 13.71 -11.96 8.81
C LEU A 68 13.87 -13.48 8.89
N ALA A 69 13.07 -14.23 8.13
CA ALA A 69 13.17 -15.69 8.11
C ALA A 69 14.55 -16.18 7.61
N LEU A 70 15.13 -15.52 6.60
CA LEU A 70 16.48 -15.83 6.11
C LEU A 70 17.56 -15.50 7.15
N GLN A 71 17.42 -14.41 7.90
CA GLN A 71 18.35 -14.04 8.97
C GLN A 71 18.31 -15.03 10.13
N GLU A 72 17.12 -15.48 10.53
CA GLU A 72 16.94 -16.53 11.53
C GLU A 72 17.57 -17.85 11.06
N GLY A 73 17.33 -18.24 9.81
CA GLY A 73 17.96 -19.42 9.20
C GLY A 73 19.48 -19.33 9.15
N TYR A 74 20.02 -18.16 8.81
CA TYR A 74 21.46 -17.92 8.81
C TYR A 74 22.09 -18.01 10.21
N ALA A 75 21.40 -17.51 11.24
CA ALA A 75 21.85 -17.58 12.62
C ALA A 75 21.89 -19.02 13.15
N ALA A 76 20.90 -19.85 12.77
CA ALA A 76 20.80 -21.25 13.17
C ALA A 76 21.72 -22.19 12.36
N GLU A 77 22.19 -21.79 11.18
CA GLU A 77 22.98 -22.65 10.30
C GLU A 77 24.45 -22.77 10.76
N THR A 78 24.99 -23.99 10.67
CA THR A 78 26.37 -24.30 11.07
C THR A 78 27.26 -24.68 9.89
N ASP A 79 26.68 -25.14 8.78
CA ASP A 79 27.43 -25.48 7.57
C ASP A 79 27.92 -24.21 6.85
N PRO A 80 29.25 -24.04 6.68
CA PRO A 80 29.83 -22.88 5.97
C PRO A 80 29.32 -22.70 4.55
N THR A 81 29.05 -23.79 3.83
CA THR A 81 28.55 -23.75 2.45
C THR A 81 27.13 -23.20 2.40
N ARG A 82 26.27 -23.70 3.30
CA ARG A 82 24.87 -23.25 3.42
C ARG A 82 24.78 -21.83 3.95
N LYS A 83 25.64 -21.44 4.89
CA LYS A 83 25.76 -20.05 5.35
C LYS A 83 26.08 -19.09 4.21
N LYS A 84 27.00 -19.46 3.31
CA LYS A 84 27.33 -18.64 2.14
C LYS A 84 26.14 -18.51 1.18
N ALA A 85 25.37 -19.58 0.99
CA ALA A 85 24.15 -19.54 0.17
C ALA A 85 23.08 -18.61 0.79
N LEU A 86 22.81 -18.75 2.09
CA LEU A 86 21.87 -17.90 2.83
C LEU A 86 22.28 -16.41 2.80
N MET A 87 23.58 -16.10 2.92
CA MET A 87 24.07 -14.73 2.74
C MET A 87 23.77 -14.15 1.36
N ALA A 88 23.93 -14.96 0.30
CA ALA A 88 23.61 -14.52 -1.05
C ALA A 88 22.11 -14.25 -1.24
N GLU A 89 21.26 -15.08 -0.62
CA GLU A 89 19.81 -14.88 -0.63
C GLU A 89 19.38 -13.64 0.16
N ILE A 90 19.95 -13.43 1.35
CA ILE A 90 19.75 -12.22 2.16
C ILE A 90 20.09 -10.97 1.35
N ALA A 91 21.25 -10.95 0.69
CA ALA A 91 21.67 -9.81 -0.13
C ALA A 91 20.70 -9.54 -1.29
N ARG A 92 20.20 -10.60 -1.94
CA ARG A 92 19.21 -10.48 -3.03
C ARG A 92 17.88 -9.92 -2.53
N VAL A 93 17.39 -10.37 -1.38
CA VAL A 93 16.13 -9.88 -0.79
C VAL A 93 16.28 -8.44 -0.30
N GLN A 94 17.42 -8.07 0.30
CA GLN A 94 17.73 -6.69 0.68
C GLN A 94 17.76 -5.75 -0.52
N MET A 95 18.38 -6.15 -1.63
CA MET A 95 18.40 -5.36 -2.87
C MET A 95 16.98 -5.12 -3.39
N ARG A 96 16.14 -6.17 -3.43
CA ARG A 96 14.74 -6.07 -3.86
C ARG A 96 13.94 -5.15 -2.93
N LEU A 97 14.14 -5.28 -1.62
CA LEU A 97 13.49 -4.43 -0.63
C LEU A 97 13.86 -2.95 -0.84
N GLY A 98 15.13 -2.65 -1.09
CA GLY A 98 15.61 -1.30 -1.38
C GLY A 98 14.95 -0.70 -2.62
N ILE A 99 14.81 -1.47 -3.71
CA ILE A 99 14.12 -1.03 -4.94
C ILE A 99 12.65 -0.68 -4.64
N GLU A 100 11.92 -1.52 -3.90
CA GLU A 100 10.52 -1.26 -3.56
C GLU A 100 10.36 -0.02 -2.64
N GLN A 101 11.30 0.19 -1.72
CA GLN A 101 11.33 1.36 -0.84
C GLN A 101 11.65 2.65 -1.59
N GLU A 102 12.62 2.61 -2.51
CA GLU A 102 12.94 3.73 -3.40
C GLU A 102 11.75 4.07 -4.30
N ALA A 103 11.12 3.07 -4.91
CA ALA A 103 9.92 3.25 -5.72
C ALA A 103 8.80 3.94 -4.90
N ARG A 104 8.58 3.50 -3.67
CA ARG A 104 7.62 4.12 -2.75
C ARG A 104 8.01 5.56 -2.40
N ARG A 105 9.29 5.82 -2.12
CA ARG A 105 9.78 7.16 -1.77
C ARG A 105 9.68 8.14 -2.94
N VAL A 106 10.08 7.73 -4.14
CA VAL A 106 9.97 8.54 -5.36
C VAL A 106 8.51 8.84 -5.68
N PHE A 107 7.65 7.84 -5.49
CA PHE A 107 6.21 7.98 -5.69
C PHE A 107 5.58 8.97 -4.69
N LEU A 108 5.94 8.90 -3.40
CA LEU A 108 5.42 9.80 -2.37
C LEU A 108 6.01 11.22 -2.40
N ARG A 109 7.11 11.45 -3.14
CA ARG A 109 7.74 12.77 -3.29
C ARG A 109 7.18 13.57 -4.48
N ARG A 110 6.32 12.97 -5.31
CA ARG A 110 5.66 13.61 -6.45
C ARG A 110 4.22 13.94 -6.10
#